data_AF-A0A845MWN7-F1
#
_entry.id   AF-A0A845MWN7-F1
#
_cell.length_a   1.000
_cell.length_b   1.000
_cell.length_c   1.000
_cell.angle_alpha   90.00
_cell.angle_beta   90.00
_cell.angle_gamma   90.00
#
_symmetry.space_group_name_H-M   'P 1'
#
loop_
_entity.id
_entity.type
_entity.pdbx_description
1 polymer ?
#
loop_
_entity_poly.entity_id
_entity_poly.type
_entity_poly.pdbx_seq_one_letter_code
_entity_poly.pdbx_strand_id
1 'polypeptide(L)'
;MTARQAWIGLIALLISLGSPLQAREIWTDGVPDAYFQHFIDFYKADPSALGRWAPGMRKISSAQLDATIKALDTTQFTYLYPMEMKGFELPGHMGIPIEELSVMAVRAGKFIPIPFQIDEFDKTGLIWIDGENDHPAEGKPGTFDDFDELVFMFRDGGNSRYSPTEHALEAGEILEEIRLDSPRNQPRYIYLVRNNPERSTADYVSADLKAGQIQSTLMHLDYEPDDFTQIQSMAPRLGPHQDKSVFDNIYVNISTGILNQKLRVDLDTRKNIKATPIAVRDGPVRVSMLVKARIWYAYLPTFFSQKFQVDFYEQSVTIPSRFAIGSVKVLKFFLMFLRDPRIHFAIDFHNLDGARVTFQSVYGRQEYGLVDGEMSLFENTMNATRLPGDWLHMDSNQGWEMFFSNHMPVVPNGLFDAFLNGVNMNMFYEDDADSLTDYERFPGATPRLGFQSSGLPRTVINLMGAIPKLDYANMNSLGEAIVALAEAENDGAFKKYDAVVSERLAELNAQGRFTTVESLADAFIADLDRMNFSGIPRDTFNRLVHQAIIDTTTRPDQLHHGKVLQRMIALAEEQDLDISRLRYATMDNTLWFPAWVGEGGASDFHWQVSHAPSASLKGSPTRSSAAAP
;
A
#
# COMPACT_ATOMS: atom_id res chain seq x y z
N MET A 1 -58.13 -25.35 3.94
CA MET A 1 -56.97 -24.74 3.26
C MET A 1 -56.61 -25.59 2.06
N THR A 2 -56.78 -25.06 0.86
CA THR A 2 -56.58 -25.79 -0.41
C THR A 2 -55.09 -25.90 -0.73
N ALA A 3 -54.65 -26.95 -1.43
CA ALA A 3 -53.25 -27.17 -1.84
C ALA A 3 -52.56 -25.94 -2.47
N ARG A 4 -53.32 -25.02 -3.09
CA ARG A 4 -52.84 -23.73 -3.60
C ARG A 4 -52.34 -22.75 -2.53
N GLN A 5 -52.90 -22.76 -1.33
CA GLN A 5 -52.49 -21.91 -0.20
C GLN A 5 -51.23 -22.47 0.50
N ALA A 6 -51.04 -23.79 0.49
CA ALA A 6 -49.81 -24.43 0.97
C ALA A 6 -48.62 -24.14 0.05
N TRP A 7 -48.84 -24.08 -1.28
CA TRP A 7 -47.82 -23.70 -2.26
C TRP A 7 -47.43 -22.21 -2.20
N ILE A 8 -48.38 -21.30 -1.96
CA ILE A 8 -48.09 -19.88 -1.75
C ILE A 8 -47.33 -19.68 -0.42
N GLY A 9 -47.66 -20.44 0.62
CA GLY A 9 -46.92 -20.44 1.89
C GLY A 9 -45.48 -20.97 1.75
N LEU A 10 -45.25 -22.00 0.95
CA LEU A 10 -43.91 -22.56 0.69
C LEU A 10 -43.06 -21.67 -0.23
N ILE A 11 -43.68 -21.00 -1.21
CA ILE A 11 -43.00 -19.99 -2.05
C ILE A 11 -42.71 -18.74 -1.22
N ALA A 12 -43.61 -18.31 -0.32
CA ALA A 12 -43.32 -17.23 0.62
C ALA A 12 -42.22 -17.62 1.62
N LEU A 13 -42.13 -18.89 2.04
CA LEU A 13 -41.04 -19.40 2.88
C LEU A 13 -39.71 -19.51 2.11
N LEU A 14 -39.74 -19.83 0.82
CA LEU A 14 -38.56 -19.90 -0.06
C LEU A 14 -38.11 -18.51 -0.56
N ILE A 15 -39.01 -17.52 -0.59
CA ILE A 15 -38.69 -16.10 -0.84
C ILE A 15 -38.25 -15.40 0.47
N SER A 16 -38.71 -15.87 1.64
CA SER A 16 -38.21 -15.41 2.95
C SER A 16 -36.95 -16.15 3.42
N LEU A 17 -36.59 -17.28 2.79
CA LEU A 17 -35.21 -17.79 2.72
C LEU A 17 -34.41 -17.00 1.67
N GLY A 18 -34.69 -15.70 1.56
CA GLY A 18 -33.84 -14.77 0.87
C GLY A 18 -32.44 -14.94 1.44
N SER A 19 -31.46 -15.01 0.55
CA SER A 19 -30.05 -14.82 0.86
C SER A 19 -29.91 -13.79 2.00
N PRO A 20 -28.96 -13.94 2.93
CA PRO A 20 -28.64 -12.89 3.91
C PRO A 20 -27.95 -11.72 3.17
N LEU A 21 -28.64 -11.14 2.20
CA LEU A 21 -28.44 -9.83 1.63
C LEU A 21 -29.30 -8.93 2.51
N GLN A 22 -28.85 -8.67 3.73
CA GLN A 22 -29.28 -7.44 4.39
C GLN A 22 -28.83 -6.33 3.43
N ALA A 23 -29.80 -5.67 2.80
CA ALA A 23 -29.52 -4.68 1.78
C ALA A 23 -28.66 -3.57 2.40
N ARG A 24 -27.61 -3.15 1.66
CA ARG A 24 -26.79 -1.98 1.97
C ARG A 24 -27.63 -0.88 2.61
N GLU A 25 -27.19 -0.30 3.73
CA GLU A 25 -27.83 0.91 4.26
C GLU A 25 -27.64 2.04 3.25
N ILE A 26 -28.62 2.21 2.36
CA ILE A 26 -28.68 3.30 1.39
C ILE A 26 -29.26 4.50 2.11
N TRP A 27 -28.42 5.48 2.41
CA TRP A 27 -28.91 6.74 2.98
C TRP A 27 -29.43 7.63 1.85
N THR A 28 -30.71 7.97 1.95
CA THR A 28 -31.45 8.67 0.89
C THR A 28 -31.57 10.17 1.15
N ASP A 29 -31.37 10.60 2.39
CA ASP A 29 -31.35 12.00 2.76
C ASP A 29 -30.16 12.71 2.09
N GLY A 30 -30.49 13.57 1.13
CA GLY A 30 -29.54 14.35 0.34
C GLY A 30 -29.91 15.83 0.34
N VAL A 31 -29.07 16.64 -0.29
CA VAL A 31 -29.41 18.05 -0.55
C VAL A 31 -30.43 18.15 -1.70
N PRO A 32 -31.25 19.21 -1.81
CA PRO A 32 -32.20 19.31 -2.92
C PRO A 32 -31.50 19.34 -4.30
N ASP A 33 -32.09 18.71 -5.30
CA ASP A 33 -31.47 18.50 -6.63
C ASP A 33 -30.93 19.77 -7.30
N ALA A 34 -31.64 20.90 -7.17
CA ALA A 34 -31.19 22.17 -7.73
C ALA A 34 -29.86 22.65 -7.11
N TYR A 35 -29.69 22.47 -5.79
CA TYR A 35 -28.43 22.77 -5.12
C TYR A 35 -27.35 21.78 -5.50
N PHE A 36 -27.70 20.49 -5.59
CA PHE A 36 -26.77 19.44 -5.99
C PHE A 36 -26.23 19.67 -7.41
N GLN A 37 -27.07 20.05 -8.36
CA GLN A 37 -26.63 20.32 -9.73
C GLN A 37 -25.64 21.48 -9.80
N HIS A 38 -25.88 22.54 -9.03
CA HIS A 38 -24.94 23.66 -8.93
C HIS A 38 -23.60 23.23 -8.30
N PHE A 39 -23.65 22.40 -7.26
CA PHE A 39 -22.46 21.79 -6.68
C PHE A 39 -21.69 20.96 -7.71
N ILE A 40 -22.36 20.15 -8.52
CA ILE A 40 -21.71 19.33 -9.56
C ILE A 40 -20.99 20.19 -10.60
N ASP A 41 -21.61 21.29 -11.06
CA ASP A 41 -20.98 22.17 -12.04
C ASP A 41 -19.74 22.86 -11.47
N PHE A 42 -19.82 23.31 -10.21
CA PHE A 42 -18.68 23.81 -9.46
C PHE A 42 -17.59 22.74 -9.29
N TYR A 43 -17.98 21.53 -8.90
CA TYR A 43 -17.07 20.43 -8.61
C TYR A 43 -16.32 19.93 -9.86
N LYS A 44 -16.97 19.90 -11.02
CA LYS A 44 -16.31 19.61 -12.31
C LYS A 44 -15.26 20.66 -12.68
N ALA A 45 -15.50 21.92 -12.33
CA ALA A 45 -14.56 23.00 -12.55
C ALA A 45 -13.39 22.97 -11.56
N ASP A 46 -13.58 22.35 -10.39
CA ASP A 46 -12.60 22.35 -9.32
C ASP A 46 -12.76 21.15 -8.37
N PRO A 47 -12.24 19.97 -8.74
CA PRO A 47 -12.33 18.75 -7.93
C PRO A 47 -11.62 18.85 -6.58
N SER A 48 -10.67 19.77 -6.47
CA SER A 48 -9.94 20.02 -5.23
C SER A 48 -10.78 20.76 -4.19
N ALA A 49 -11.94 21.29 -4.57
CA ALA A 49 -12.80 22.03 -3.66
C ALA A 49 -13.27 21.20 -2.45
N LEU A 50 -13.21 19.87 -2.51
CA LEU A 50 -13.52 19.04 -1.36
C LEU A 50 -12.55 19.19 -0.20
N GLY A 51 -11.24 19.30 -0.45
CA GLY A 51 -10.28 19.61 0.61
C GLY A 51 -10.56 20.96 1.26
N ARG A 52 -11.09 21.94 0.49
CA ARG A 52 -11.47 23.27 1.01
C ARG A 52 -12.83 23.30 1.70
N TRP A 53 -13.75 22.42 1.31
CA TRP A 53 -15.17 22.48 1.69
C TRP A 53 -15.70 21.11 2.16
N ALA A 54 -14.91 20.36 2.91
CA ALA A 54 -15.27 19.05 3.44
C ALA A 54 -16.65 18.97 4.13
N PRO A 55 -17.10 19.99 4.91
CA PRO A 55 -18.44 19.97 5.52
C PRO A 55 -19.60 19.91 4.52
N GLY A 56 -19.39 20.35 3.27
CA GLY A 56 -20.40 20.34 2.22
C GLY A 56 -20.84 18.93 1.80
N MET A 57 -19.95 17.94 1.89
CA MET A 57 -20.24 16.55 1.50
C MET A 57 -21.00 15.78 2.57
N ARG A 58 -21.02 16.26 3.83
CA ARG A 58 -21.65 15.54 4.95
C ARG A 58 -23.17 15.31 4.80
N LYS A 59 -23.82 15.98 3.84
CA LYS A 59 -25.27 15.95 3.65
C LYS A 59 -25.73 15.39 2.30
N ILE A 60 -24.83 14.80 1.52
CA ILE A 60 -25.21 14.21 0.24
C ILE A 60 -25.69 12.77 0.45
N SER A 61 -26.66 12.32 -0.35
CA SER A 61 -27.12 10.93 -0.35
C SER A 61 -26.11 9.99 -1.04
N SER A 62 -26.27 8.67 -0.91
CA SER A 62 -25.41 7.71 -1.63
C SER A 62 -25.47 7.91 -3.15
N ALA A 63 -26.66 8.21 -3.69
CA ALA A 63 -26.87 8.47 -5.11
C ALA A 63 -26.18 9.77 -5.56
N GLN A 64 -26.16 10.79 -4.70
CA GLN A 64 -25.47 12.05 -4.97
C GLN A 64 -23.94 11.88 -4.91
N LEU A 65 -23.41 11.07 -3.99
CA LEU A 65 -21.98 10.73 -3.98
C LEU A 65 -21.57 9.99 -5.26
N ASP A 66 -22.35 8.98 -5.67
CA ASP A 66 -22.10 8.24 -6.91
C ASP A 66 -22.18 9.16 -8.15
N ALA A 67 -23.19 10.04 -8.20
CA ALA A 67 -23.30 11.04 -9.26
C ALA A 67 -22.12 12.02 -9.30
N THR A 68 -21.55 12.38 -8.13
CA THR A 68 -20.37 13.25 -8.02
C THR A 68 -19.13 12.59 -8.62
N ILE A 69 -18.93 11.30 -8.33
CA ILE A 69 -17.79 10.52 -8.82
C ILE A 69 -17.91 10.27 -10.34
N LYS A 70 -19.11 9.91 -10.80
CA LYS A 70 -19.41 9.75 -12.24
C LYS A 70 -19.32 11.07 -13.00
N ALA A 71 -19.70 12.19 -12.39
CA ALA A 71 -19.63 13.53 -13.00
C ALA A 71 -18.19 13.95 -13.35
N LEU A 72 -17.20 13.45 -12.60
CA LEU A 72 -15.80 13.67 -12.91
C LEU A 72 -15.27 12.74 -14.00
N ASP A 73 -15.99 11.70 -14.41
CA ASP A 73 -15.43 10.56 -15.16
C ASP A 73 -14.35 9.83 -14.34
N THR A 74 -14.73 9.41 -13.13
CA THR A 74 -13.89 8.58 -12.24
C THR A 74 -14.68 7.37 -11.75
N THR A 75 -13.97 6.31 -11.35
CA THR A 75 -14.52 5.22 -10.54
C THR A 75 -14.28 5.52 -9.07
N GLN A 76 -14.86 4.72 -8.16
CA GLN A 76 -14.54 4.83 -6.72
C GLN A 76 -13.03 4.71 -6.47
N PHE A 77 -12.35 3.84 -7.22
CA PHE A 77 -10.91 3.68 -7.11
C PHE A 77 -10.16 4.90 -7.67
N THR A 78 -10.39 5.29 -8.93
CA THR A 78 -9.61 6.39 -9.55
C THR A 78 -9.93 7.77 -8.95
N TYR A 79 -11.07 7.91 -8.29
CA TYR A 79 -11.41 9.08 -7.48
C TYR A 79 -10.50 9.23 -6.24
N LEU A 80 -10.08 8.11 -5.66
CA LEU A 80 -9.23 8.04 -4.46
C LEU A 80 -7.75 7.83 -4.77
N TYR A 81 -7.41 7.60 -6.03
CA TYR A 81 -6.09 7.16 -6.40
C TYR A 81 -5.08 8.32 -6.40
N PRO A 82 -4.06 8.31 -5.52
CA PRO A 82 -2.91 9.19 -5.64
C PRO A 82 -2.04 8.69 -6.80
N MET A 83 -1.70 9.61 -7.69
CA MET A 83 -0.64 9.42 -8.67
C MET A 83 0.69 9.73 -8.00
N GLU A 84 1.67 8.85 -8.18
CA GLU A 84 3.04 9.07 -7.75
C GLU A 84 3.95 8.93 -8.97
N MET A 85 4.76 9.97 -9.21
CA MET A 85 5.79 9.95 -10.24
C MET A 85 7.13 10.12 -9.56
N LYS A 86 8.03 9.16 -9.75
CA LYS A 86 9.39 9.21 -9.20
C LYS A 86 10.24 10.18 -10.04
N GLY A 87 11.21 10.82 -9.43
CA GLY A 87 12.06 11.81 -10.08
C GLY A 87 12.78 11.32 -11.33
N PHE A 88 13.23 10.06 -11.34
CA PHE A 88 13.85 9.44 -12.53
C PHE A 88 12.89 9.31 -13.73
N GLU A 89 11.57 9.35 -13.52
CA GLU A 89 10.55 9.39 -14.57
C GLU A 89 10.40 10.78 -15.19
N LEU A 90 11.02 11.80 -14.57
CA LEU A 90 11.03 13.21 -14.97
C LEU A 90 12.48 13.73 -15.20
N PRO A 91 13.31 13.04 -16.00
CA PRO A 91 14.76 13.29 -16.05
C PRO A 91 15.15 14.66 -16.63
N GLY A 92 14.28 15.29 -17.43
CA GLY A 92 14.53 16.63 -17.97
C GLY A 92 14.43 17.77 -16.95
N HIS A 93 13.96 17.48 -15.74
CA HIS A 93 13.57 18.47 -14.74
C HIS A 93 14.41 18.41 -13.45
N MET A 94 15.43 17.54 -13.42
CA MET A 94 16.36 17.39 -12.30
C MET A 94 17.18 18.68 -12.07
N GLY A 95 17.49 18.96 -10.80
CA GLY A 95 18.26 20.14 -10.40
C GLY A 95 17.43 21.43 -10.27
N ILE A 96 16.13 21.38 -10.55
CA ILE A 96 15.23 22.53 -10.38
C ILE A 96 14.85 22.64 -8.89
N PRO A 97 14.93 23.82 -8.26
CA PRO A 97 14.42 24.00 -6.91
C PRO A 97 12.93 23.65 -6.81
N ILE A 98 12.57 22.84 -5.82
CA ILE A 98 11.19 22.34 -5.64
C ILE A 98 10.19 23.49 -5.52
N GLU A 99 10.58 24.59 -4.86
CA GLU A 99 9.73 25.77 -4.68
C GLU A 99 9.35 26.49 -5.99
N GLU A 100 10.16 26.32 -7.04
CA GLU A 100 9.88 26.88 -8.37
C GLU A 100 8.88 26.03 -9.14
N LEU A 101 8.61 24.80 -8.72
CA LEU A 101 7.70 23.88 -9.41
C LEU A 101 6.25 24.08 -8.94
N SER A 102 5.34 23.86 -9.88
CA SER A 102 3.90 23.88 -9.66
C SER A 102 3.23 22.90 -10.62
N VAL A 103 2.04 22.42 -10.25
CA VAL A 103 1.24 21.54 -11.12
C VAL A 103 -0.10 22.20 -11.40
N MET A 104 -0.49 22.19 -12.67
CA MET A 104 -1.71 22.83 -13.15
C MET A 104 -2.50 21.89 -14.05
N ALA A 105 -3.79 22.17 -14.20
CA ALA A 105 -4.68 21.43 -15.09
C ALA A 105 -5.66 22.38 -15.80
N VAL A 106 -6.16 21.98 -16.96
CA VAL A 106 -7.24 22.69 -17.63
C VAL A 106 -8.59 22.20 -17.12
N ARG A 107 -9.34 23.08 -16.46
CA ARG A 107 -10.67 22.81 -15.92
C ARG A 107 -11.65 23.91 -16.30
N ALA A 108 -12.81 23.51 -16.82
CA ALA A 108 -13.85 24.43 -17.29
C ALA A 108 -13.30 25.58 -18.17
N GLY A 109 -12.34 25.25 -19.07
CA GLY A 109 -11.70 26.20 -19.97
C GLY A 109 -10.68 27.14 -19.32
N LYS A 110 -10.28 26.89 -18.07
CA LYS A 110 -9.27 27.68 -17.34
C LYS A 110 -8.08 26.82 -16.97
N PHE A 111 -6.89 27.40 -17.00
CA PHE A 111 -5.67 26.77 -16.50
C PHE A 111 -5.51 27.13 -15.02
N ILE A 112 -5.68 26.16 -14.14
CA ILE A 112 -5.73 26.39 -12.68
C ILE A 112 -4.74 25.48 -11.94
N PRO A 113 -4.20 25.90 -10.78
CA PRO A 113 -3.32 25.06 -9.99
C PRO A 113 -4.10 23.89 -9.36
N ILE A 114 -3.45 22.73 -9.24
CA ILE A 114 -3.98 21.58 -8.52
C ILE A 114 -3.15 21.30 -7.25
N PRO A 115 -3.70 20.60 -6.25
CA PRO A 115 -2.92 20.09 -5.13
C PRO A 115 -1.82 19.16 -5.62
N PHE A 116 -0.61 19.39 -5.16
CA PHE A 116 0.52 18.51 -5.39
C PHE A 116 1.52 18.66 -4.24
N GLN A 117 2.38 17.67 -4.07
CA GLN A 117 3.56 17.78 -3.22
C GLN A 117 4.74 17.07 -3.87
N ILE A 118 5.94 17.48 -3.46
CA ILE A 118 7.18 16.78 -3.79
C ILE A 118 7.76 16.31 -2.46
N ASP A 119 7.90 14.99 -2.34
CA ASP A 119 8.41 14.34 -1.15
C ASP A 119 9.84 13.86 -1.39
N GLU A 120 10.72 14.23 -0.47
CA GLU A 120 12.15 13.91 -0.50
C GLU A 120 12.40 12.73 0.43
N PHE A 121 13.33 11.85 0.09
CA PHE A 121 13.58 10.61 0.84
C PHE A 121 15.03 10.51 1.34
N ASP A 122 15.23 9.77 2.41
CA ASP A 122 16.57 9.41 2.88
C ASP A 122 17.10 8.15 2.16
N LYS A 123 18.37 7.84 2.41
CA LYS A 123 19.04 6.64 1.86
C LYS A 123 18.37 5.30 2.14
N THR A 124 17.55 5.22 3.18
CA THR A 124 16.81 4.01 3.55
C THR A 124 15.45 3.94 2.89
N GLY A 125 15.04 5.01 2.19
CA GLY A 125 13.72 5.17 1.66
C GLY A 125 12.70 5.49 2.77
N LEU A 126 13.05 6.30 3.75
CA LEU A 126 12.06 6.94 4.60
C LEU A 126 11.90 8.39 4.14
N ILE A 127 10.69 8.95 4.27
CA ILE A 127 10.45 10.38 4.07
C ILE A 127 11.52 11.16 4.85
N TRP A 128 12.21 12.07 4.17
CA TRP A 128 13.26 12.85 4.77
C TRP A 128 12.68 14.08 5.44
N ILE A 129 12.94 14.21 6.74
CA ILE A 129 12.57 15.34 7.56
C ILE A 129 13.83 15.82 8.27
N ASP A 130 14.18 17.09 8.06
CA ASP A 130 15.42 17.66 8.59
C ASP A 130 15.53 17.46 10.12
N GLY A 131 16.68 16.94 10.55
CA GLY A 131 16.98 16.62 11.95
C GLY A 131 16.36 15.32 12.51
N GLU A 132 15.45 14.67 11.78
CA GLU A 132 14.65 13.55 12.33
C GLU A 132 15.03 12.17 11.77
N ASN A 133 15.68 12.09 10.60
CA ASN A 133 16.12 10.83 10.01
C ASN A 133 17.47 10.35 10.58
N ASP A 134 17.71 9.02 10.55
CA ASP A 134 19.01 8.45 10.96
C ASP A 134 20.07 8.56 9.84
N HIS A 135 19.62 8.79 8.61
CA HIS A 135 20.43 8.93 7.41
C HIS A 135 20.19 10.30 6.76
N PRO A 136 21.20 10.85 6.04
CA PRO A 136 21.00 12.08 5.29
C PRO A 136 19.96 11.87 4.17
N ALA A 137 19.40 12.98 3.68
CA ALA A 137 18.63 13.00 2.44
C ALA A 137 19.43 12.29 1.34
N GLU A 138 18.72 11.51 0.52
CA GLU A 138 19.24 11.09 -0.76
C GLU A 138 19.11 12.27 -1.72
N GLY A 139 20.21 12.61 -2.39
CA GLY A 139 20.27 13.81 -3.23
C GLY A 139 20.40 15.12 -2.46
N LYS A 140 19.80 16.21 -2.96
CA LYS A 140 20.01 17.57 -2.41
C LYS A 140 18.69 18.17 -1.92
N PRO A 141 18.55 18.38 -0.59
CA PRO A 141 17.36 19.01 -0.02
C PRO A 141 16.88 20.28 -0.73
N GLY A 142 15.58 20.34 -1.00
CA GLY A 142 14.88 21.41 -1.69
C GLY A 142 15.12 21.47 -3.21
N THR A 143 15.82 20.50 -3.79
CA THR A 143 16.15 20.44 -5.22
C THR A 143 15.63 19.15 -5.81
N PHE A 144 14.77 19.23 -6.83
CA PHE A 144 14.17 18.06 -7.44
C PHE A 144 15.24 17.13 -8.02
N ASP A 145 15.30 15.90 -7.55
CA ASP A 145 16.25 14.88 -8.00
C ASP A 145 15.56 13.57 -8.41
N ASP A 146 16.34 12.50 -8.61
CA ASP A 146 15.84 11.22 -9.11
C ASP A 146 15.09 10.37 -8.09
N PHE A 147 15.22 10.68 -6.79
CA PHE A 147 14.63 9.92 -5.68
C PHE A 147 13.36 10.56 -5.13
N ASP A 148 13.14 11.83 -5.44
CA ASP A 148 11.94 12.55 -5.06
C ASP A 148 10.68 11.97 -5.69
N GLU A 149 9.55 12.19 -5.03
CA GLU A 149 8.24 11.75 -5.51
C GLU A 149 7.32 12.94 -5.70
N LEU A 150 6.89 13.15 -6.94
CA LEU A 150 5.78 14.06 -7.25
C LEU A 150 4.46 13.33 -7.03
N VAL A 151 3.65 13.84 -6.10
CA VAL A 151 2.39 13.24 -5.68
C VAL A 151 1.22 14.19 -5.94
N PHE A 152 0.15 13.70 -6.55
CA PHE A 152 -1.10 14.43 -6.84
C PHE A 152 -2.27 13.46 -7.01
N MET A 153 -3.52 13.93 -6.99
CA MET A 153 -4.68 13.03 -7.17
C MET A 153 -5.03 12.85 -8.65
N PHE A 154 -5.33 11.62 -9.09
CA PHE A 154 -5.76 11.36 -10.48
C PHE A 154 -6.98 12.20 -10.88
N ARG A 155 -7.95 12.32 -9.97
CA ARG A 155 -9.17 13.10 -10.17
C ARG A 155 -8.95 14.59 -10.41
N ASP A 156 -7.77 15.14 -10.09
CA ASP A 156 -7.46 16.58 -10.24
C ASP A 156 -7.03 16.93 -11.67
N GLY A 157 -6.60 15.94 -12.47
CA GLY A 157 -6.22 16.14 -13.88
C GLY A 157 -7.38 16.45 -14.84
N GLY A 158 -7.19 17.42 -15.73
CA GLY A 158 -8.21 17.93 -16.64
C GLY A 158 -8.49 17.04 -17.84
N ASN A 159 -9.73 16.97 -18.32
CA ASN A 159 -10.07 16.22 -19.54
C ASN A 159 -9.67 16.97 -20.83
N SER A 160 -9.45 18.29 -20.72
CA SER A 160 -9.03 19.14 -21.82
C SER A 160 -7.51 19.34 -21.78
N ARG A 161 -6.89 19.42 -22.96
CA ARG A 161 -5.49 19.80 -23.08
C ARG A 161 -5.35 21.31 -23.04
N TYR A 162 -4.21 21.78 -22.53
CA TYR A 162 -3.79 23.17 -22.63
C TYR A 162 -3.60 23.58 -24.08
N SER A 163 -4.02 24.81 -24.36
CA SER A 163 -3.91 25.47 -25.66
C SER A 163 -3.57 26.93 -25.43
N PRO A 164 -2.40 27.43 -25.90
CA PRO A 164 -1.99 28.82 -25.69
C PRO A 164 -2.95 29.87 -26.28
N THR A 165 -3.84 29.49 -27.19
CA THR A 165 -4.82 30.40 -27.80
C THR A 165 -6.11 30.51 -26.98
N GLU A 166 -6.41 29.50 -26.15
CA GLU A 166 -7.65 29.39 -25.39
C GLU A 166 -7.43 29.60 -23.89
N HIS A 167 -6.22 29.32 -23.41
CA HIS A 167 -5.88 29.32 -22.00
C HIS A 167 -4.73 30.30 -21.75
N ALA A 168 -4.92 31.17 -20.74
CA ALA A 168 -3.89 32.11 -20.33
C ALA A 168 -2.93 31.45 -19.33
N LEU A 169 -1.65 31.75 -19.46
CA LEU A 169 -0.61 31.51 -18.46
C LEU A 169 -0.03 32.87 -18.08
N GLU A 170 -0.42 33.39 -16.92
CA GLU A 170 -0.04 34.76 -16.52
C GLU A 170 1.44 34.86 -16.11
N ALA A 171 1.99 33.80 -15.52
CA ALA A 171 3.38 33.71 -15.09
C ALA A 171 3.91 32.27 -15.17
N GLY A 172 5.23 32.14 -15.37
CA GLY A 172 5.92 30.87 -15.44
C GLY A 172 6.01 30.27 -16.85
N GLU A 173 6.53 29.05 -16.90
CA GLU A 173 6.75 28.28 -18.13
C GLU A 173 6.29 26.84 -17.94
N ILE A 174 5.52 26.31 -18.89
CA ILE A 174 5.15 24.89 -18.89
C ILE A 174 6.38 24.08 -19.31
N LEU A 175 6.90 23.29 -18.37
CA LEU A 175 8.03 22.39 -18.60
C LEU A 175 7.59 21.11 -19.31
N GLU A 176 6.44 20.56 -18.90
CA GLU A 176 6.02 19.21 -19.27
C GLU A 176 4.49 19.10 -19.30
N GLU A 177 3.95 18.49 -20.35
CA GLU A 177 2.59 17.94 -20.32
C GLU A 177 2.65 16.47 -19.91
N ILE A 178 1.87 16.12 -18.89
CA ILE A 178 1.78 14.75 -18.37
C ILE A 178 0.37 14.25 -18.64
N ARG A 179 0.27 13.18 -19.44
CA ARG A 179 -0.99 12.49 -19.71
C ARG A 179 -1.17 11.37 -18.70
N LEU A 180 -2.31 11.36 -18.03
CA LEU A 180 -2.74 10.32 -17.11
C LEU A 180 -3.70 9.40 -17.85
N ASP A 181 -3.41 8.11 -17.83
CA ASP A 181 -4.19 7.07 -18.49
C ASP A 181 -4.78 6.12 -17.44
N SER A 182 -6.05 5.75 -17.61
CA SER A 182 -6.72 4.74 -16.80
C SER A 182 -7.48 3.78 -17.71
N PRO A 183 -7.50 2.47 -17.45
CA PRO A 183 -8.32 1.52 -18.21
C PRO A 183 -9.83 1.80 -18.14
N ARG A 184 -10.31 2.62 -17.19
CA ARG A 184 -11.74 2.83 -16.91
C ARG A 184 -12.22 4.26 -17.15
N ASN A 185 -11.32 5.21 -17.40
CA ASN A 185 -11.66 6.63 -17.54
C ASN A 185 -11.03 7.23 -18.79
N GLN A 186 -11.57 8.36 -19.25
CA GLN A 186 -10.92 9.14 -20.30
C GLN A 186 -9.55 9.64 -19.83
N PRO A 187 -8.59 9.83 -20.76
CA PRO A 187 -7.31 10.40 -20.41
C PRO A 187 -7.47 11.78 -19.76
N ARG A 188 -6.60 12.04 -18.79
CA ARG A 188 -6.48 13.35 -18.14
C ARG A 188 -5.14 13.97 -18.43
N TYR A 189 -5.05 15.27 -18.23
CA TYR A 189 -3.86 16.06 -18.51
C TYR A 189 -3.56 16.97 -17.32
N ILE A 190 -2.30 16.95 -16.92
CA ILE A 190 -1.71 17.91 -15.99
C ILE A 190 -0.43 18.48 -16.60
N TYR A 191 0.07 19.54 -16.00
CA TYR A 191 1.17 20.31 -16.52
C TYR A 191 2.13 20.66 -15.38
N LEU A 192 3.40 20.27 -15.53
CA LEU A 192 4.47 20.75 -14.65
C LEU A 192 4.88 22.14 -15.14
N VAL A 193 4.80 23.13 -14.25
CA VAL A 193 5.02 24.54 -14.56
C VAL A 193 6.07 25.11 -13.62
N ARG A 194 7.05 25.81 -14.18
CA ARG A 194 8.12 26.47 -13.42
C ARG A 194 7.81 27.94 -13.22
N ASN A 195 8.16 28.49 -12.06
CA ASN A 195 8.05 29.91 -11.71
C ASN A 195 6.65 30.50 -11.86
N ASN A 196 5.62 29.66 -11.78
CA ASN A 196 4.24 30.11 -11.59
C ASN A 196 3.99 30.29 -10.09
N PRO A 197 3.46 31.42 -9.61
CA PRO A 197 3.24 31.67 -8.19
C PRO A 197 1.91 31.10 -7.66
N GLU A 198 1.00 30.69 -8.52
CA GLU A 198 -0.31 30.17 -8.11
C GLU A 198 -0.17 28.79 -7.47
N ARG A 199 -0.90 28.58 -6.37
CA ARG A 199 -0.97 27.30 -5.66
C ARG A 199 -2.42 27.00 -5.33
N SER A 200 -2.79 25.72 -5.38
CA SER A 200 -4.08 25.29 -4.85
C SER A 200 -4.05 25.44 -3.34
N THR A 201 -5.15 25.94 -2.76
CA THR A 201 -5.31 26.00 -1.30
C THR A 201 -6.10 24.82 -0.74
N ALA A 202 -6.30 23.77 -1.54
CA ALA A 202 -6.89 22.53 -1.04
C ALA A 202 -5.86 21.71 -0.28
N ASP A 203 -6.34 21.09 0.78
CA ASP A 203 -5.61 20.21 1.66
C ASP A 203 -6.52 19.02 1.94
N TYR A 204 -6.15 17.84 1.46
CA TYR A 204 -6.98 16.64 1.58
C TYR A 204 -6.80 15.93 2.91
N VAL A 205 -5.68 16.15 3.60
CA VAL A 205 -5.32 15.44 4.81
C VAL A 205 -4.28 16.25 5.59
N SER A 206 -4.51 16.40 6.89
CA SER A 206 -3.66 17.18 7.79
C SER A 206 -3.39 16.39 9.07
N ALA A 207 -2.30 16.71 9.76
CA ALA A 207 -1.95 16.08 11.02
C ALA A 207 -1.48 17.05 12.11
N ASP A 208 -1.94 16.81 13.33
CA ASP A 208 -1.43 17.43 14.55
C ASP A 208 -0.82 16.34 15.44
N LEU A 209 0.51 16.19 15.36
CA LEU A 209 1.23 15.21 16.15
C LEU A 209 1.10 15.43 17.66
N LYS A 210 0.95 16.69 18.11
CA LYS A 210 0.89 17.02 19.54
C LYS A 210 -0.48 16.69 20.12
N ALA A 211 -1.52 16.94 19.35
CA ALA A 211 -2.88 16.56 19.71
C ALA A 211 -3.16 15.07 19.45
N GLY A 212 -2.33 14.41 18.64
CA GLY A 212 -2.52 13.01 18.26
C GLY A 212 -3.66 12.86 17.26
N GLN A 213 -3.73 13.74 16.26
CA GLN A 213 -4.87 13.81 15.35
C GLN A 213 -4.45 13.76 13.89
N ILE A 214 -5.20 13.02 13.09
CA ILE A 214 -5.12 13.01 11.62
C ILE A 214 -6.52 13.24 11.09
N GLN A 215 -6.67 14.18 10.17
CA GLN A 215 -7.96 14.55 9.63
C GLN A 215 -7.88 14.66 8.12
N SER A 216 -8.75 13.93 7.42
CA SER A 216 -8.95 14.08 5.99
C SER A 216 -10.32 14.68 5.69
N THR A 217 -10.61 14.93 4.41
CA THR A 217 -11.96 15.28 3.97
C THR A 217 -13.01 14.26 4.44
N LEU A 218 -12.64 12.97 4.50
CA LEU A 218 -13.59 11.85 4.59
C LEU A 218 -13.45 11.00 5.85
N MET A 219 -12.38 11.19 6.63
CA MET A 219 -12.14 10.47 7.88
C MET A 219 -11.46 11.36 8.92
N HIS A 220 -11.55 10.95 10.18
CA HIS A 220 -10.66 11.44 11.23
C HIS A 220 -10.18 10.29 12.10
N LEU A 221 -8.98 10.44 12.62
CA LEU A 221 -8.31 9.50 13.50
C LEU A 221 -7.69 10.29 14.65
N ASP A 222 -8.01 9.85 15.87
CA ASP A 222 -7.39 10.32 17.10
C ASP A 222 -6.56 9.18 17.70
N TYR A 223 -5.37 9.47 18.22
CA TYR A 223 -4.44 8.52 18.81
C TYR A 223 -3.67 9.16 19.98
N GLU A 224 -3.04 8.33 20.83
CA GLU A 224 -2.20 8.86 21.91
C GLU A 224 -0.90 9.47 21.35
N PRO A 225 -0.61 10.77 21.55
CA PRO A 225 0.53 11.45 20.93
C PRO A 225 1.88 10.74 21.10
N ASP A 226 2.08 10.07 22.24
CA ASP A 226 3.32 9.36 22.55
C ASP A 226 3.35 7.90 22.05
N ASP A 227 2.22 7.34 21.61
CA ASP A 227 2.11 5.94 21.16
C ASP A 227 0.99 5.74 20.12
N PHE A 228 1.39 5.70 18.85
CA PHE A 228 0.53 5.52 17.69
C PHE A 228 -0.22 4.17 17.67
N THR A 229 0.21 3.18 18.45
CA THR A 229 -0.55 1.92 18.58
C THR A 229 -1.84 2.11 19.39
N GLN A 230 -1.96 3.20 20.14
CA GLN A 230 -3.12 3.53 20.97
C GLN A 230 -4.07 4.46 20.22
N ILE A 231 -4.78 3.94 19.23
CA ILE A 231 -5.78 4.71 18.48
C ILE A 231 -6.99 4.95 19.39
N GLN A 232 -7.32 6.21 19.65
CA GLN A 232 -8.43 6.67 20.48
C GLN A 232 -9.78 6.61 19.75
N SER A 233 -9.80 6.94 18.46
CA SER A 233 -10.99 6.89 17.63
C SER A 233 -10.58 6.85 16.16
N MET A 234 -11.37 6.20 15.33
CA MET A 234 -11.30 6.36 13.89
C MET A 234 -12.72 6.36 13.36
N ALA A 235 -13.12 7.42 12.67
CA ALA A 235 -14.52 7.62 12.30
C ALA A 235 -14.67 8.23 10.90
N PRO A 236 -15.62 7.74 10.10
CA PRO A 236 -15.94 8.31 8.80
C PRO A 236 -16.60 9.68 8.98
N ARG A 237 -16.44 10.56 7.99
CA ARG A 237 -17.10 11.90 7.95
C ARG A 237 -18.31 11.94 7.02
N LEU A 238 -18.64 10.80 6.40
CA LEU A 238 -19.79 10.63 5.50
C LEU A 238 -20.68 9.48 5.96
N GLY A 239 -21.95 9.55 5.56
CA GLY A 239 -22.92 8.47 5.72
C GLY A 239 -23.64 8.47 7.07
N PRO A 240 -24.53 7.48 7.30
CA PRO A 240 -25.40 7.40 8.48
C PRO A 240 -24.64 7.24 9.81
N HIS A 241 -23.38 6.78 9.75
CA HIS A 241 -22.50 6.60 10.90
C HIS A 241 -21.34 7.60 10.92
N GLN A 242 -21.53 8.76 10.27
CA GLN A 242 -20.58 9.86 10.37
C GLN A 242 -20.29 10.20 11.84
N ASP A 243 -19.03 10.51 12.11
CA ASP A 243 -18.52 10.88 13.43
C ASP A 243 -18.70 9.81 14.54
N LYS A 244 -19.04 8.56 14.18
CA LYS A 244 -19.01 7.41 15.10
C LYS A 244 -17.73 6.60 14.92
N SER A 245 -17.04 6.29 16.01
CA SER A 245 -15.84 5.44 15.94
C SER A 245 -16.19 4.04 15.45
N VAL A 246 -15.43 3.57 14.47
CA VAL A 246 -15.53 2.22 13.89
C VAL A 246 -14.39 1.30 14.33
N PHE A 247 -13.51 1.82 15.18
CA PHE A 247 -12.27 1.17 15.57
C PHE A 247 -12.20 1.07 17.10
N ASP A 248 -11.80 -0.10 17.61
CA ASP A 248 -11.48 -0.28 19.03
C ASP A 248 -9.97 -0.40 19.28
N ASN A 249 -9.24 -1.32 18.67
CA ASN A 249 -7.84 -1.50 19.09
C ASN A 249 -6.94 -2.14 18.04
N ILE A 250 -5.63 -1.90 18.16
CA ILE A 250 -4.58 -2.69 17.47
C ILE A 250 -3.92 -3.61 18.50
N TYR A 251 -4.06 -4.90 18.26
CA TYR A 251 -3.39 -5.95 19.00
C TYR A 251 -2.18 -6.43 18.23
N VAL A 252 -0.99 -6.17 18.75
CA VAL A 252 0.22 -6.89 18.33
C VAL A 252 0.77 -7.64 19.52
N ASN A 253 0.78 -8.97 19.43
CA ASN A 253 1.38 -9.85 20.41
C ASN A 253 2.50 -10.67 19.76
N ILE A 254 3.70 -10.61 20.34
CA ILE A 254 4.83 -11.45 19.97
C ILE A 254 5.16 -12.33 21.16
N SER A 255 4.82 -13.61 21.06
CA SER A 255 5.15 -14.62 22.04
C SER A 255 6.36 -15.43 21.59
N THR A 256 7.37 -15.62 22.44
CA THR A 256 8.58 -16.37 22.09
C THR A 256 9.25 -17.06 23.28
N GLY A 257 9.93 -18.19 23.04
CA GLY A 257 10.74 -18.86 24.06
C GLY A 257 12.09 -18.16 24.34
N ILE A 258 12.42 -17.97 25.62
CA ILE A 258 13.73 -17.53 26.10
C ILE A 258 14.50 -18.75 26.64
N LEU A 259 15.72 -18.97 26.16
CA LEU A 259 16.62 -20.09 26.49
C LEU A 259 16.12 -21.51 26.09
N ASN A 260 14.84 -21.83 26.28
CA ASN A 260 14.17 -23.05 25.82
C ASN A 260 12.69 -22.76 25.46
N GLN A 261 11.96 -23.76 24.95
CA GLN A 261 10.55 -23.61 24.53
C GLN A 261 9.55 -23.48 25.70
N LYS A 262 9.97 -23.79 26.95
CA LYS A 262 9.07 -23.84 28.12
C LYS A 262 8.98 -22.51 28.87
N LEU A 263 9.99 -21.65 28.73
CA LEU A 263 9.97 -20.30 29.30
C LEU A 263 9.64 -19.32 28.19
N ARG A 264 8.37 -18.92 28.07
CA ARG A 264 7.90 -17.98 27.05
C ARG A 264 7.77 -16.57 27.60
N VAL A 265 7.98 -15.60 26.73
CA VAL A 265 7.76 -14.18 26.96
C VAL A 265 6.77 -13.69 25.93
N ASP A 266 5.79 -12.93 26.40
CA ASP A 266 4.76 -12.30 25.59
C ASP A 266 5.02 -10.79 25.59
N LEU A 267 5.14 -10.23 24.40
CA LEU A 267 5.37 -8.80 24.17
C LEU A 267 4.13 -8.24 23.48
N ASP A 268 3.44 -7.30 24.12
CA ASP A 268 2.21 -6.70 23.59
C ASP A 268 2.32 -5.19 23.32
N THR A 269 1.39 -4.63 22.51
CA THR A 269 1.31 -3.19 22.17
C THR A 269 1.03 -2.27 23.34
N ARG A 270 0.55 -2.77 24.48
CA ARG A 270 0.20 -1.93 25.63
C ARG A 270 1.35 -1.79 26.62
N LYS A 271 2.21 -2.81 26.73
CA LYS A 271 3.28 -2.90 27.74
C LYS A 271 4.68 -2.86 27.14
N ASN A 272 4.86 -3.47 25.96
CA ASN A 272 6.18 -3.80 25.46
C ASN A 272 6.51 -3.09 24.16
N ILE A 273 5.55 -2.94 23.25
CA ILE A 273 5.78 -2.36 21.93
C ILE A 273 5.22 -0.94 21.95
N LYS A 274 6.10 0.05 21.85
CA LYS A 274 5.71 1.47 21.76
C LYS A 274 6.07 2.00 20.38
N ALA A 275 5.11 2.56 19.66
CA ALA A 275 5.34 3.16 18.35
C ALA A 275 5.15 4.67 18.45
N THR A 276 6.23 5.40 18.71
CA THR A 276 6.15 6.85 18.96
C THR A 276 6.27 7.62 17.65
N PRO A 277 5.27 8.42 17.24
CA PRO A 277 5.42 9.40 16.18
C PRO A 277 6.52 10.39 16.55
N ILE A 278 7.50 10.57 15.67
CA ILE A 278 8.63 11.48 15.92
C ILE A 278 8.55 12.73 15.06
N ALA A 279 8.02 12.60 13.84
CA ALA A 279 7.99 13.68 12.87
C ALA A 279 6.91 13.43 11.82
N VAL A 280 6.47 14.51 11.16
CA VAL A 280 5.48 14.45 10.09
C VAL A 280 5.85 15.44 8.99
N ARG A 281 5.71 15.01 7.75
CA ARG A 281 5.65 15.89 6.57
C ARG A 281 4.18 16.04 6.21
N ASP A 282 3.63 17.21 6.50
CA ASP A 282 2.25 17.56 6.18
C ASP A 282 2.20 18.23 4.81
N GLY A 283 1.52 17.60 3.84
CA GLY A 283 1.40 18.03 2.47
C GLY A 283 -0.05 17.95 1.98
N PRO A 284 -0.43 18.73 0.96
CA PRO A 284 -1.83 18.88 0.55
C PRO A 284 -2.48 17.61 -0.01
N VAL A 285 -1.71 16.58 -0.35
CA VAL A 285 -2.19 15.32 -0.93
C VAL A 285 -2.07 14.16 0.05
N ARG A 286 -0.94 14.08 0.77
CA ARG A 286 -0.68 13.09 1.80
C ARG A 286 0.10 13.67 2.97
N VAL A 287 -0.17 13.10 4.14
CA VAL A 287 0.62 13.24 5.35
C VAL A 287 1.54 12.03 5.47
N SER A 288 2.86 12.26 5.53
CA SER A 288 3.85 11.21 5.75
C SER A 288 4.40 11.29 7.17
N MET A 289 4.07 10.29 7.99
CA MET A 289 4.45 10.24 9.41
C MET A 289 5.62 9.28 9.63
N LEU A 290 6.69 9.77 10.28
CA LEU A 290 7.77 8.93 10.78
C LEU A 290 7.42 8.43 12.19
N VAL A 291 7.41 7.11 12.34
CA VAL A 291 7.09 6.43 13.59
C VAL A 291 8.29 5.59 14.04
N LYS A 292 8.67 5.75 15.30
CA LYS A 292 9.76 5.00 15.93
C LYS A 292 9.20 3.86 16.77
N ALA A 293 9.33 2.63 16.29
CA ALA A 293 9.03 1.43 17.06
C ALA A 293 10.18 1.08 18.01
N ARG A 294 9.84 0.85 19.28
CA ARG A 294 10.76 0.34 20.31
C ARG A 294 10.10 -0.79 21.10
N ILE A 295 10.85 -1.86 21.30
CA ILE A 295 10.42 -2.99 22.14
C ILE A 295 11.10 -2.89 23.51
N TRP A 296 10.30 -3.02 24.56
CA TRP A 296 10.69 -3.04 25.96
C TRP A 296 10.52 -4.45 26.53
N TYR A 297 11.51 -4.92 27.27
CA TYR A 297 11.44 -6.20 27.98
C TYR A 297 11.90 -5.99 29.42
N ALA A 298 11.10 -6.45 30.39
CA ALA A 298 11.35 -6.26 31.82
C ALA A 298 11.68 -4.79 32.18
N TYR A 299 10.92 -3.84 31.61
CA TYR A 299 11.09 -2.38 31.78
C TYR A 299 12.42 -1.80 31.27
N LEU A 300 13.22 -2.59 30.54
CA LEU A 300 14.44 -2.14 29.88
C LEU A 300 14.21 -2.06 28.36
N PRO A 301 14.68 -0.98 27.68
CA PRO A 301 14.58 -0.91 26.24
C PRO A 301 15.51 -1.96 25.64
N THR A 302 15.01 -2.73 24.68
CA THR A 302 15.84 -3.67 23.93
C THR A 302 16.70 -2.92 22.89
N PHE A 303 17.60 -3.63 22.22
CA PHE A 303 18.32 -3.09 21.06
C PHE A 303 17.43 -2.88 19.84
N PHE A 304 16.16 -3.32 19.88
CA PHE A 304 15.21 -3.04 18.80
C PHE A 304 14.72 -1.59 18.89
N SER A 305 15.14 -0.81 17.91
CA SER A 305 14.71 0.56 17.66
C SER A 305 14.71 0.75 16.16
N GLN A 306 13.54 0.84 15.52
CA GLN A 306 13.40 1.00 14.08
C GLN A 306 12.45 2.14 13.77
N LYS A 307 12.77 2.93 12.74
CA LYS A 307 11.88 3.94 12.18
C LYS A 307 11.15 3.31 10.99
N PHE A 308 9.86 3.62 10.87
CA PHE A 308 9.04 3.28 9.72
C PHE A 308 8.16 4.48 9.36
N GLN A 309 7.61 4.44 8.16
CA GLN A 309 6.75 5.49 7.62
C GLN A 309 5.31 4.98 7.56
N VAL A 310 4.36 5.88 7.78
CA VAL A 310 2.93 5.68 7.50
C VAL A 310 2.44 6.89 6.72
N ASP A 311 1.84 6.64 5.56
CA ASP A 311 1.28 7.68 4.70
C ASP A 311 -0.23 7.69 4.80
N PHE A 312 -0.81 8.84 5.08
CA PHE A 312 -2.24 9.06 5.11
C PHE A 312 -2.66 9.89 3.91
N TYR A 313 -3.62 9.38 3.15
CA TYR A 313 -4.30 10.10 2.07
C TYR A 313 -5.76 10.33 2.47
N GLU A 314 -6.55 10.91 1.57
CA GLU A 314 -7.94 11.28 1.87
C GLU A 314 -8.83 10.11 2.35
N GLN A 315 -8.71 8.93 1.73
CA GLN A 315 -9.39 7.68 2.13
C GLN A 315 -8.49 6.46 1.98
N SER A 316 -7.19 6.62 2.19
CA SER A 316 -6.32 5.47 2.30
C SER A 316 -5.20 5.70 3.29
N VAL A 317 -4.72 4.60 3.84
CA VAL A 317 -3.50 4.57 4.64
C VAL A 317 -2.57 3.59 3.96
N THR A 318 -1.37 4.07 3.63
CA THR A 318 -0.32 3.26 3.05
C THR A 318 0.76 3.04 4.10
N ILE A 319 1.19 1.79 4.24
CA ILE A 319 2.36 1.44 5.04
C ILE A 319 3.42 0.98 4.04
N PRO A 320 4.36 1.87 3.66
CA PRO A 320 5.48 1.51 2.81
C PRO A 320 6.26 0.36 3.44
N SER A 321 6.09 -0.83 2.89
CA SER A 321 6.80 -2.02 3.35
C SER A 321 8.18 -2.05 2.71
N ARG A 322 9.03 -1.13 3.15
CA ARG A 322 10.47 -1.28 2.97
C ARG A 322 10.93 -2.17 4.10
N PHE A 323 11.32 -3.41 3.79
CA PHE A 323 12.11 -4.23 4.71
C PHE A 323 13.50 -3.60 4.84
N ALA A 324 13.57 -2.39 5.39
CA ALA A 324 14.77 -1.75 5.86
C ALA A 324 15.17 -2.49 7.14
N ILE A 325 15.66 -3.72 6.98
CA ILE A 325 16.38 -4.39 8.05
C ILE A 325 17.71 -3.65 8.15
N GLY A 326 17.68 -2.47 8.78
CA GLY A 326 18.79 -1.52 8.88
C GLY A 326 20.02 -2.07 9.60
N SER A 327 19.99 -3.33 10.05
CA SER A 327 21.20 -4.12 10.17
C SER A 327 20.89 -5.61 10.24
N VAL A 328 21.71 -6.43 9.57
CA VAL A 328 21.88 -7.86 9.89
C VAL A 328 22.04 -8.10 11.40
N LYS A 329 22.46 -7.10 12.18
CA LYS A 329 22.52 -7.13 13.66
C LYS A 329 21.14 -7.19 14.32
N VAL A 330 20.16 -6.38 13.90
CA VAL A 330 18.78 -6.41 14.44
C VAL A 330 18.11 -7.74 14.11
N LEU A 331 18.29 -8.24 12.90
CA LEU A 331 17.75 -9.55 12.52
C LEU A 331 18.45 -10.70 13.24
N LYS A 332 19.77 -10.68 13.37
CA LYS A 332 20.51 -11.63 14.23
C LYS A 332 20.05 -11.57 15.69
N PHE A 333 19.74 -10.38 16.20
CA PHE A 333 19.14 -10.22 17.51
C PHE A 333 17.78 -10.93 17.55
N PHE A 334 16.83 -10.61 16.65
CA PHE A 334 15.55 -11.34 16.59
C PHE A 334 15.76 -12.86 16.52
N LEU A 335 16.63 -13.37 15.66
CA LEU A 335 16.89 -14.80 15.52
C LEU A 335 17.54 -15.44 16.76
N MET A 336 18.35 -14.68 17.51
CA MET A 336 18.99 -15.16 18.74
C MET A 336 18.00 -15.24 19.92
N PHE A 337 16.98 -14.37 19.93
CA PHE A 337 15.98 -14.29 20.99
C PHE A 337 14.69 -15.07 20.66
N LEU A 338 14.35 -15.25 19.39
CA LEU A 338 13.12 -15.90 18.98
C LEU A 338 13.27 -17.43 18.91
N ARG A 339 12.79 -18.17 19.92
CA ARG A 339 12.60 -19.63 19.83
C ARG A 339 11.12 -19.93 19.69
N ASP A 340 10.73 -20.50 18.55
CA ASP A 340 9.32 -20.81 18.24
C ASP A 340 8.40 -19.59 18.46
N PRO A 341 8.65 -18.48 17.73
CA PRO A 341 7.88 -17.28 17.87
C PRO A 341 6.45 -17.53 17.37
N ARG A 342 5.52 -16.84 18.02
CA ARG A 342 4.13 -16.70 17.59
C ARG A 342 3.85 -15.20 17.52
N ILE A 343 3.38 -14.75 16.37
CA ILE A 343 3.04 -13.35 16.14
C ILE A 343 1.55 -13.32 15.89
N HIS A 344 0.83 -12.51 16.64
CA HIS A 344 -0.57 -12.24 16.44
C HIS A 344 -0.69 -10.74 16.19
N PHE A 345 -1.18 -10.38 15.01
CA PHE A 345 -1.54 -9.01 14.66
C PHE A 345 -3.03 -9.00 14.35
N ALA A 346 -3.79 -8.16 15.02
CA ALA A 346 -5.19 -7.98 14.73
C ALA A 346 -5.65 -6.54 14.97
N ILE A 347 -6.59 -6.10 14.16
CA ILE A 347 -7.33 -4.87 14.34
C ILE A 347 -8.73 -5.27 14.81
N ASP A 348 -9.16 -4.66 15.90
CA ASP A 348 -10.49 -4.84 16.44
C ASP A 348 -11.36 -3.66 16.06
N PHE A 349 -12.48 -3.97 15.43
CA PHE A 349 -13.43 -2.98 14.99
C PHE A 349 -14.63 -2.91 15.94
N HIS A 350 -15.35 -1.81 15.84
CA HIS A 350 -16.52 -1.55 16.66
C HIS A 350 -17.64 -0.95 15.80
N ASN A 351 -18.89 -1.07 16.24
CA ASN A 351 -20.07 -0.60 15.53
C ASN A 351 -20.19 -1.19 14.11
N LEU A 352 -19.90 -2.47 13.92
CA LEU A 352 -19.93 -3.14 12.62
C LEU A 352 -20.96 -4.28 12.50
N ASP A 353 -21.97 -4.31 13.37
CA ASP A 353 -23.06 -5.28 13.26
C ASP A 353 -23.69 -5.27 11.86
N GLY A 354 -23.82 -6.46 11.27
CA GLY A 354 -24.30 -6.67 9.90
C GLY A 354 -23.26 -6.42 8.79
N ALA A 355 -22.01 -6.10 9.13
CA ALA A 355 -20.93 -6.02 8.17
C ALA A 355 -20.60 -7.40 7.57
N ARG A 356 -19.96 -7.40 6.40
CA ARG A 356 -19.62 -8.61 5.65
C ARG A 356 -18.15 -8.64 5.30
N VAL A 357 -17.47 -9.74 5.63
CA VAL A 357 -16.03 -9.87 5.43
C VAL A 357 -15.69 -11.02 4.49
N THR A 358 -14.74 -10.80 3.59
CA THR A 358 -14.19 -11.83 2.71
C THR A 358 -12.76 -11.49 2.28
N PHE A 359 -12.07 -12.44 1.67
CA PHE A 359 -10.73 -12.23 1.09
C PHE A 359 -10.48 -13.16 -0.08
N GLN A 360 -9.50 -12.83 -0.91
CA GLN A 360 -9.26 -13.48 -2.21
C GLN A 360 -9.24 -15.01 -2.12
N SER A 361 -8.51 -15.57 -1.15
CA SER A 361 -8.33 -17.02 -1.00
C SER A 361 -9.63 -17.81 -0.74
N VAL A 362 -10.69 -17.17 -0.23
CA VAL A 362 -12.00 -17.81 0.02
C VAL A 362 -13.13 -17.27 -0.85
N TYR A 363 -12.90 -16.16 -1.57
CA TYR A 363 -13.91 -15.47 -2.35
C TYR A 363 -14.58 -16.33 -3.42
N GLY A 364 -13.87 -17.31 -3.99
CA GLY A 364 -14.41 -18.24 -4.98
C GLY A 364 -15.57 -19.11 -4.48
N ARG A 365 -15.79 -19.18 -3.15
CA ARG A 365 -16.93 -19.87 -2.54
C ARG A 365 -18.23 -19.05 -2.57
N GLN A 366 -18.13 -17.74 -2.87
CA GLN A 366 -19.26 -16.81 -2.87
C GLN A 366 -19.99 -16.72 -1.52
N GLU A 367 -19.24 -16.92 -0.44
CA GLU A 367 -19.70 -16.80 0.95
C GLU A 367 -19.00 -15.61 1.61
N TYR A 368 -19.64 -15.03 2.62
CA TYR A 368 -19.14 -13.91 3.42
C TYR A 368 -19.26 -14.27 4.90
N GLY A 369 -18.28 -13.84 5.71
CA GLY A 369 -18.43 -13.79 7.16
C GLY A 369 -19.39 -12.66 7.48
N LEU A 370 -20.38 -12.92 8.33
CA LEU A 370 -21.39 -11.95 8.72
C LEU A 370 -21.09 -11.54 10.15
N VAL A 371 -20.90 -10.25 10.38
CA VAL A 371 -20.68 -9.73 11.72
C VAL A 371 -22.00 -9.74 12.47
N ASP A 372 -22.22 -10.76 13.29
CA ASP A 372 -23.41 -10.93 14.15
C ASP A 372 -23.07 -11.32 15.59
N GLY A 373 -21.78 -11.35 15.93
CA GLY A 373 -21.25 -11.71 17.24
C GLY A 373 -21.14 -13.21 17.48
N GLU A 374 -21.34 -14.06 16.45
CA GLU A 374 -21.23 -15.50 16.53
C GLU A 374 -20.38 -16.11 15.39
N MET A 375 -19.42 -16.97 15.74
CA MET A 375 -18.56 -17.63 14.75
C MET A 375 -19.29 -18.73 13.95
N SER A 376 -19.58 -18.48 12.67
CA SER A 376 -20.13 -19.46 11.73
C SER A 376 -19.11 -20.49 11.23
N LEU A 377 -19.57 -21.55 10.54
CA LEU A 377 -18.69 -22.54 9.89
C LEU A 377 -17.77 -21.91 8.83
N PHE A 378 -18.27 -20.89 8.11
CA PHE A 378 -17.50 -20.19 7.10
C PHE A 378 -16.36 -19.38 7.74
N GLU A 379 -16.66 -18.64 8.81
CA GLU A 379 -15.69 -17.82 9.54
C GLU A 379 -14.62 -18.67 10.24
N ASN A 380 -15.01 -19.83 10.78
CA ASN A 380 -14.04 -20.81 11.26
C ASN A 380 -13.10 -21.32 10.14
N THR A 381 -13.58 -21.41 8.90
CA THR A 381 -12.75 -21.77 7.75
C THR A 381 -11.81 -20.63 7.34
N MET A 382 -12.23 -19.37 7.51
CA MET A 382 -11.37 -18.21 7.27
C MET A 382 -10.10 -18.29 8.13
N ASN A 383 -10.22 -18.63 9.41
CA ASN A 383 -9.09 -18.84 10.34
C ASN A 383 -8.13 -19.97 9.94
N ALA A 384 -8.61 -20.97 9.20
CA ALA A 384 -7.78 -22.06 8.71
C ALA A 384 -7.06 -21.73 7.39
N THR A 385 -7.35 -20.57 6.78
CA THR A 385 -6.82 -20.21 5.48
C THR A 385 -5.44 -19.54 5.60
N ARG A 386 -4.47 -20.08 4.85
CA ARG A 386 -3.11 -19.53 4.75
C ARG A 386 -3.14 -18.28 3.87
N LEU A 387 -2.84 -17.12 4.48
CA LEU A 387 -2.80 -15.79 3.85
C LEU A 387 -4.15 -15.31 3.23
N PRO A 388 -4.42 -13.98 3.22
CA PRO A 388 -5.64 -13.45 2.59
C PRO A 388 -5.62 -13.58 1.05
N GLY A 389 -4.42 -13.80 0.48
CA GLY A 389 -4.14 -13.56 -0.93
C GLY A 389 -3.76 -12.09 -1.15
N ASP A 390 -4.09 -11.56 -2.31
CA ASP A 390 -3.78 -10.19 -2.75
C ASP A 390 -4.69 -9.15 -2.13
N TRP A 391 -5.84 -9.54 -1.57
CA TRP A 391 -6.76 -8.57 -0.97
C TRP A 391 -7.69 -9.16 0.08
N LEU A 392 -8.12 -8.28 0.99
CA LEU A 392 -9.21 -8.48 1.94
C LEU A 392 -10.23 -7.36 1.79
N HIS A 393 -11.52 -7.70 1.90
CA HIS A 393 -12.62 -6.75 1.78
C HIS A 393 -13.58 -6.90 2.95
N MET A 394 -14.00 -5.76 3.49
CA MET A 394 -15.08 -5.66 4.46
C MET A 394 -16.08 -4.61 3.97
N ASP A 395 -17.30 -5.04 3.71
CA ASP A 395 -18.43 -4.17 3.49
C ASP A 395 -19.08 -3.87 4.84
N SER A 396 -18.99 -2.63 5.32
CA SER A 396 -19.55 -2.27 6.62
C SER A 396 -21.08 -2.37 6.66
N ASN A 397 -21.74 -2.43 5.49
CA ASN A 397 -23.18 -2.26 5.34
C ASN A 397 -23.70 -0.87 5.77
N GLN A 398 -22.81 0.06 6.13
CA GLN A 398 -23.07 1.33 6.82
C GLN A 398 -22.61 2.57 6.02
N GLY A 399 -22.39 2.40 4.72
CA GLY A 399 -22.07 3.49 3.80
C GLY A 399 -20.59 3.81 3.63
N TRP A 400 -19.72 2.95 4.15
CA TRP A 400 -18.29 2.92 3.88
C TRP A 400 -17.82 1.47 3.77
N GLU A 401 -16.66 1.22 3.19
CA GLU A 401 -16.08 -0.12 3.09
C GLU A 401 -14.59 -0.04 3.40
N MET A 402 -13.98 -1.19 3.69
CA MET A 402 -12.55 -1.32 3.87
C MET A 402 -12.02 -2.32 2.84
N PHE A 403 -10.97 -1.94 2.13
CA PHE A 403 -10.31 -2.80 1.18
C PHE A 403 -8.81 -2.78 1.43
N PHE A 404 -8.24 -3.90 1.86
CA PHE A 404 -6.81 -4.05 2.05
C PHE A 404 -6.19 -4.67 0.80
N SER A 405 -5.26 -3.96 0.16
CA SER A 405 -4.44 -4.50 -0.92
C SER A 405 -3.10 -4.99 -0.37
N ASN A 406 -2.87 -6.30 -0.49
CA ASN A 406 -1.67 -6.96 -0.03
C ASN A 406 -0.67 -7.11 -1.19
N HIS A 407 0.43 -6.39 -1.09
CA HIS A 407 1.52 -6.48 -2.08
C HIS A 407 2.70 -7.30 -1.57
N MET A 408 2.60 -7.99 -0.42
CA MET A 408 3.70 -8.82 0.06
C MET A 408 4.17 -9.82 -1.02
N PRO A 409 5.48 -10.05 -1.17
CA PRO A 409 6.02 -10.89 -2.25
C PRO A 409 5.86 -12.39 -1.97
N VAL A 410 5.23 -12.73 -0.85
CA VAL A 410 4.95 -14.10 -0.42
C VAL A 410 3.52 -14.43 -0.80
N VAL A 411 3.35 -15.19 -1.87
CA VAL A 411 2.05 -15.69 -2.32
C VAL A 411 1.89 -17.18 -2.05
N PRO A 412 0.68 -17.67 -1.76
CA PRO A 412 0.43 -19.10 -1.60
C PRO A 412 0.96 -19.90 -2.80
N ASN A 413 1.81 -20.88 -2.55
CA ASN A 413 2.46 -21.72 -3.58
C ASN A 413 3.45 -20.98 -4.51
N GLY A 414 3.87 -19.75 -4.17
CA GLY A 414 4.99 -19.07 -4.82
C GLY A 414 6.34 -19.73 -4.52
N LEU A 415 7.40 -19.22 -5.16
CA LEU A 415 8.77 -19.63 -4.89
C LEU A 415 9.20 -19.12 -3.51
N PHE A 416 9.02 -17.84 -3.20
CA PHE A 416 9.40 -17.23 -1.92
C PHE A 416 8.64 -17.81 -0.73
N ASP A 417 7.35 -18.13 -0.89
CA ASP A 417 6.58 -18.87 0.12
C ASP A 417 7.19 -20.25 0.39
N ALA A 418 7.71 -20.92 -0.63
CA ALA A 418 8.39 -22.19 -0.45
C ALA A 418 9.66 -22.05 0.40
N PHE A 419 10.31 -20.89 0.45
CA PHE A 419 11.46 -20.64 1.32
C PHE A 419 11.09 -20.35 2.77
N LEU A 420 9.82 -20.02 3.06
CA LEU A 420 9.29 -19.84 4.42
C LEU A 420 8.86 -21.16 5.07
N ASN A 421 9.52 -22.27 4.72
CA ASN A 421 9.21 -23.57 5.29
C ASN A 421 9.35 -23.58 6.82
N GLY A 422 8.37 -24.18 7.49
CA GLY A 422 8.31 -24.19 8.95
C GLY A 422 7.67 -22.94 9.58
N VAL A 423 7.15 -22.01 8.76
CA VAL A 423 6.26 -20.93 9.22
C VAL A 423 4.83 -21.22 8.80
N ASN A 424 3.93 -21.24 9.78
CA ASN A 424 2.51 -21.16 9.52
C ASN A 424 2.09 -19.68 9.56
N MET A 425 1.37 -19.21 8.55
CA MET A 425 0.84 -17.84 8.46
C MET A 425 -0.61 -17.91 8.01
N ASN A 426 -1.52 -17.69 8.93
CA ASN A 426 -2.96 -17.80 8.70
C ASN A 426 -3.64 -16.46 8.88
N MET A 427 -4.77 -16.32 8.20
CA MET A 427 -5.75 -15.29 8.55
C MET A 427 -6.23 -15.48 10.00
N PHE A 428 -6.52 -14.36 10.62
CA PHE A 428 -7.21 -14.28 11.89
C PHE A 428 -8.51 -13.50 11.68
N TYR A 429 -9.62 -14.12 12.04
CA TYR A 429 -10.97 -13.59 12.03
C TYR A 429 -11.67 -14.05 13.30
N GLU A 430 -12.25 -13.13 14.04
CA GLU A 430 -13.04 -13.44 15.22
C GLU A 430 -14.24 -12.50 15.28
N ASP A 431 -15.43 -13.08 15.40
CA ASP A 431 -16.68 -12.38 15.63
C ASP A 431 -17.40 -13.12 16.77
N ASP A 432 -17.11 -12.66 17.98
CA ASP A 432 -17.55 -13.31 19.21
C ASP A 432 -17.72 -12.22 20.28
N ALA A 433 -18.97 -11.92 20.61
CA ALA A 433 -19.34 -10.90 21.58
C ALA A 433 -18.85 -11.23 23.01
N ASP A 434 -18.55 -12.50 23.29
CA ASP A 434 -18.00 -12.96 24.57
C ASP A 434 -16.46 -13.07 24.56
N SER A 435 -15.80 -12.82 23.40
CA SER A 435 -14.33 -12.84 23.28
C SER A 435 -13.69 -11.56 23.81
N LEU A 436 -13.52 -11.54 25.14
CA LEU A 436 -12.91 -10.43 25.86
C LEU A 436 -11.38 -10.45 25.76
N THR A 437 -10.79 -9.28 25.61
CA THR A 437 -9.34 -9.08 25.68
C THR A 437 -8.96 -8.03 26.72
N ASP A 438 -7.73 -8.13 27.23
CA ASP A 438 -7.21 -7.09 28.10
C ASP A 438 -7.12 -5.76 27.32
N TYR A 439 -7.55 -4.66 27.96
CA TYR A 439 -7.45 -3.29 27.43
C TYR A 439 -8.35 -2.96 26.22
N GLU A 440 -9.40 -3.74 25.98
CA GLU A 440 -10.50 -3.36 25.09
C GLU A 440 -11.29 -2.18 25.68
N ARG A 441 -11.79 -1.29 24.83
CA ARG A 441 -12.69 -0.20 25.28
C ARG A 441 -14.14 -0.58 25.05
N PHE A 442 -14.38 -1.36 24.01
CA PHE A 442 -15.67 -1.93 23.68
C PHE A 442 -15.55 -3.45 23.86
N PRO A 443 -16.17 -4.04 24.89
CA PRO A 443 -16.03 -5.47 25.16
C PRO A 443 -16.56 -6.36 24.03
N GLY A 444 -15.81 -7.42 23.73
CA GLY A 444 -16.16 -8.40 22.69
C GLY A 444 -15.50 -8.10 21.34
N ALA A 445 -15.41 -9.11 20.47
CA ALA A 445 -14.87 -8.96 19.12
C ALA A 445 -16.01 -8.65 18.13
N THR A 446 -16.00 -7.47 17.49
CA THR A 446 -17.08 -7.00 16.60
C THR A 446 -16.63 -6.35 15.28
N PRO A 447 -16.07 -7.05 14.28
CA PRO A 447 -15.21 -8.21 14.29
C PRO A 447 -13.74 -7.82 14.56
N ARG A 448 -12.90 -8.82 14.82
CA ARG A 448 -11.44 -8.70 14.95
C ARG A 448 -10.74 -9.39 13.78
N LEU A 449 -9.91 -8.65 13.05
CA LEU A 449 -9.32 -9.07 11.77
C LEU A 449 -7.81 -8.91 11.76
N GLY A 450 -7.09 -9.90 11.24
CA GLY A 450 -5.66 -9.76 11.01
C GLY A 450 -4.96 -11.03 10.57
N PHE A 451 -3.76 -11.26 11.09
CA PHE A 451 -2.96 -12.44 10.79
C PHE A 451 -2.31 -13.01 12.04
N GLN A 452 -2.16 -14.32 12.01
CA GLN A 452 -1.40 -15.07 13.02
C GLN A 452 -0.30 -15.87 12.34
N SER A 453 0.88 -15.85 12.93
CA SER A 453 2.05 -16.56 12.46
C SER A 453 2.68 -17.38 13.57
N SER A 454 3.23 -18.54 13.23
CA SER A 454 3.99 -19.37 14.17
C SER A 454 5.14 -20.11 13.48
N GLY A 455 6.17 -20.41 14.26
CA GLY A 455 7.34 -21.15 13.79
C GLY A 455 8.46 -20.26 13.26
N LEU A 456 9.45 -20.87 12.61
CA LEU A 456 10.66 -20.18 12.14
C LEU A 456 10.97 -20.60 10.69
N PRO A 457 11.30 -19.65 9.81
CA PRO A 457 11.64 -19.95 8.42
C PRO A 457 13.08 -20.47 8.35
N ARG A 458 13.25 -21.78 8.58
CA ARG A 458 14.59 -22.39 8.75
C ARG A 458 15.47 -22.17 7.53
N THR A 459 14.93 -22.31 6.33
CA THR A 459 15.69 -22.09 5.11
C THR A 459 16.14 -20.63 5.01
N VAL A 460 15.26 -19.64 5.27
CA VAL A 460 15.66 -18.23 5.30
C VAL A 460 16.74 -17.97 6.35
N ILE A 461 16.65 -18.58 7.54
CA ILE A 461 17.68 -18.46 8.59
C ILE A 461 19.03 -18.97 8.09
N ASN A 462 19.04 -20.13 7.45
CA ASN A 462 20.26 -20.70 6.87
C ASN A 462 20.82 -19.82 5.75
N LEU A 463 19.95 -19.27 4.88
CA LEU A 463 20.35 -18.34 3.83
C LEU A 463 21.02 -17.11 4.42
N MET A 464 20.43 -16.47 5.42
CA MET A 464 21.01 -15.28 6.07
C MET A 464 22.35 -15.56 6.74
N GLY A 465 22.54 -16.76 7.31
CA GLY A 465 23.83 -17.21 7.84
C GLY A 465 24.88 -17.48 6.75
N ALA A 466 24.43 -17.68 5.50
CA ALA A 466 25.25 -18.00 4.35
C ALA A 466 25.49 -16.82 3.39
N ILE A 467 24.77 -15.69 3.54
CA ILE A 467 24.98 -14.47 2.75
C ILE A 467 26.45 -14.02 2.90
N PRO A 468 27.13 -13.68 1.77
CA PRO A 468 28.47 -13.10 1.81
C PRO A 468 28.56 -11.89 2.75
N LYS A 469 29.63 -11.83 3.54
CA LYS A 469 29.89 -10.70 4.44
C LYS A 469 30.35 -9.50 3.61
N LEU A 470 29.47 -8.54 3.39
CA LEU A 470 29.79 -7.25 2.78
C LEU A 470 29.54 -6.12 3.77
N ASP A 471 30.19 -4.99 3.54
CA ASP A 471 29.94 -3.75 4.26
C ASP A 471 28.73 -3.01 3.65
N TYR A 472 27.55 -3.59 3.83
CA TYR A 472 26.29 -3.04 3.32
C TYR A 472 25.97 -1.65 3.86
N ALA A 473 26.63 -1.20 4.93
CA ALA A 473 26.41 0.12 5.52
C ALA A 473 26.98 1.27 4.67
N ASN A 474 27.93 0.97 3.77
CA ASN A 474 28.55 1.94 2.87
C ASN A 474 27.97 1.90 1.45
N MET A 475 26.99 1.04 1.19
CA MET A 475 26.33 0.91 -0.11
C MET A 475 25.12 1.84 -0.16
N ASN A 476 25.05 2.69 -1.18
CA ASN A 476 23.97 3.64 -1.40
C ASN A 476 22.81 3.02 -2.19
N SER A 477 22.93 1.76 -2.64
CA SER A 477 21.89 1.14 -3.47
C SER A 477 21.85 -0.38 -3.47
N LEU A 478 20.69 -0.91 -3.89
CA LEU A 478 20.56 -2.34 -4.22
C LEU A 478 21.49 -2.72 -5.38
N GLY A 479 21.64 -1.84 -6.37
CA GLY A 479 22.56 -2.01 -7.48
C GLY A 479 24.03 -2.15 -7.06
N GLU A 480 24.49 -1.31 -6.15
CA GLU A 480 25.84 -1.38 -5.56
C GLU A 480 26.01 -2.67 -4.76
N ALA A 481 24.97 -3.10 -4.03
CA ALA A 481 24.99 -4.39 -3.35
C ALA A 481 25.08 -5.57 -4.35
N ILE A 482 24.36 -5.52 -5.46
CA ILE A 482 24.46 -6.50 -6.55
C ILE A 482 25.88 -6.56 -7.12
N VAL A 483 26.50 -5.41 -7.41
CA VAL A 483 27.87 -5.33 -7.92
C VAL A 483 28.86 -5.93 -6.93
N ALA A 484 28.81 -5.51 -5.67
CA ALA A 484 29.70 -6.02 -4.64
C ALA A 484 29.51 -7.52 -4.38
N LEU A 485 28.27 -8.02 -4.45
CA LEU A 485 27.97 -9.45 -4.36
C LEU A 485 28.55 -10.22 -5.55
N ALA A 486 28.38 -9.73 -6.78
CA ALA A 486 28.92 -10.37 -7.97
C ALA A 486 30.47 -10.45 -7.94
N GLU A 487 31.13 -9.43 -7.42
CA GLU A 487 32.59 -9.44 -7.21
C GLU A 487 33.03 -10.50 -6.19
N ALA A 488 32.27 -10.66 -5.10
CA ALA A 488 32.57 -11.63 -4.05
C ALA A 488 32.48 -13.10 -4.53
N GLU A 489 31.79 -13.38 -5.63
CA GLU A 489 31.75 -14.72 -6.22
C GLU A 489 33.13 -15.18 -6.72
N ASN A 490 34.03 -14.27 -7.09
CA ASN A 490 35.39 -14.62 -7.52
C ASN A 490 36.16 -15.38 -6.42
N ASP A 491 35.79 -15.18 -5.15
CA ASP A 491 36.35 -15.85 -3.99
C ASP A 491 35.52 -17.08 -3.54
N GLY A 492 34.50 -17.46 -4.30
CA GLY A 492 33.57 -18.56 -3.98
C GLY A 492 32.67 -18.26 -2.79
N ALA A 493 32.37 -16.99 -2.52
CA ALA A 493 31.63 -16.56 -1.34
C ALA A 493 30.20 -17.12 -1.25
N PHE A 494 29.58 -17.46 -2.39
CA PHE A 494 28.22 -18.01 -2.43
C PHE A 494 28.11 -19.50 -2.18
N LYS A 495 29.21 -20.24 -2.06
CA LYS A 495 29.16 -21.72 -1.98
C LYS A 495 28.19 -22.26 -0.92
N LYS A 496 28.12 -21.61 0.25
CA LYS A 496 27.17 -22.00 1.31
C LYS A 496 25.74 -21.58 0.99
N TYR A 497 25.57 -20.41 0.40
CA TYR A 497 24.27 -19.86 0.03
C TYR A 497 23.62 -20.73 -1.06
N ASP A 498 24.37 -21.03 -2.12
CA ASP A 498 23.95 -21.89 -3.23
C ASP A 498 23.58 -23.30 -2.75
N ALA A 499 24.31 -23.86 -1.78
CA ALA A 499 24.00 -25.17 -1.22
C ALA A 499 22.62 -25.18 -0.53
N VAL A 500 22.31 -24.15 0.27
CA VAL A 500 21.01 -24.03 0.97
C VAL A 500 19.88 -23.84 -0.03
N VAL A 501 20.06 -22.99 -1.05
CA VAL A 501 19.05 -22.80 -2.10
C VAL A 501 18.84 -24.08 -2.90
N SER A 502 19.92 -24.72 -3.35
CA SER A 502 19.87 -25.93 -4.18
C SER A 502 19.21 -27.09 -3.44
N GLU A 503 19.46 -27.26 -2.13
CA GLU A 503 18.75 -28.25 -1.31
C GLU A 503 17.23 -28.02 -1.34
N ARG A 504 16.79 -26.77 -1.14
CA ARG A 504 15.36 -26.44 -1.17
C ARG A 504 14.76 -26.61 -2.57
N LEU A 505 15.47 -26.19 -3.62
CA LEU A 505 15.02 -26.36 -5.00
C LEU A 505 14.93 -27.84 -5.39
N ALA A 506 15.85 -28.69 -4.92
CA ALA A 506 15.79 -30.14 -5.14
C ALA A 506 14.53 -30.77 -4.52
N GLU A 507 14.15 -30.35 -3.30
CA GLU A 507 12.90 -30.79 -2.67
C GLU A 507 11.67 -30.37 -3.50
N LEU A 508 11.65 -29.13 -3.99
CA LEU A 508 10.55 -28.61 -4.82
C LEU A 508 10.48 -29.33 -6.17
N ASN A 509 11.62 -29.54 -6.81
CA ASN A 509 11.73 -30.29 -8.05
C ASN A 509 11.23 -31.73 -7.90
N ALA A 510 11.59 -32.40 -6.81
CA ALA A 510 11.09 -33.74 -6.48
C ALA A 510 9.58 -33.79 -6.23
N GLN A 511 8.98 -32.68 -5.79
CA GLN A 511 7.52 -32.50 -5.66
C GLN A 511 6.84 -32.16 -6.99
N GLY A 512 7.59 -32.09 -8.10
CA GLY A 512 7.09 -31.70 -9.41
C GLY A 512 6.90 -30.19 -9.58
N ARG A 513 7.41 -29.37 -8.66
CA ARG A 513 7.41 -27.90 -8.76
C ARG A 513 8.71 -27.42 -9.39
N PHE A 514 8.64 -26.52 -10.36
CA PHE A 514 9.80 -25.95 -11.06
C PHE A 514 10.71 -27.02 -11.68
N THR A 515 10.17 -27.79 -12.62
CA THR A 515 10.85 -28.96 -13.24
C THR A 515 11.84 -28.60 -14.34
N THR A 516 11.82 -27.36 -14.82
CA THR A 516 12.76 -26.82 -15.81
C THR A 516 13.36 -25.51 -15.31
N VAL A 517 14.54 -25.14 -15.83
CA VAL A 517 15.19 -23.86 -15.50
C VAL A 517 14.30 -22.68 -15.87
N GLU A 518 13.60 -22.76 -16.99
CA GLU A 518 12.65 -21.74 -17.44
C GLU A 518 11.49 -21.58 -16.45
N SER A 519 10.87 -22.68 -15.99
CA SER A 519 9.82 -22.61 -14.98
C SER A 519 10.29 -22.05 -13.62
N LEU A 520 11.58 -22.22 -13.28
CA LEU A 520 12.18 -21.62 -12.09
C LEU A 520 12.40 -20.12 -12.29
N ALA A 521 12.92 -19.72 -13.44
CA ALA A 521 13.15 -18.31 -13.79
C ALA A 521 11.81 -17.54 -13.81
N ASP A 522 10.79 -18.08 -14.47
CA ASP A 522 9.43 -17.53 -14.49
C ASP A 522 8.86 -17.36 -13.09
N ALA A 523 9.02 -18.37 -12.23
CA ALA A 523 8.54 -18.31 -10.85
C ALA A 523 9.28 -17.26 -10.00
N PHE A 524 10.59 -17.12 -10.22
CA PHE A 524 11.37 -16.07 -9.57
C PHE A 524 10.91 -14.68 -10.03
N ILE A 525 10.70 -14.47 -11.33
CA ILE A 525 10.17 -13.20 -11.86
C ILE A 525 8.77 -12.93 -11.33
N ALA A 526 7.88 -13.92 -11.26
CA ALA A 526 6.53 -13.75 -10.75
C ALA A 526 6.50 -13.27 -9.28
N ASP A 527 7.40 -13.77 -8.43
CA ASP A 527 7.52 -13.29 -7.05
C ASP A 527 8.27 -11.95 -6.96
N LEU A 528 9.30 -11.75 -7.80
CA LEU A 528 10.06 -10.50 -7.91
C LEU A 528 9.17 -9.35 -8.38
N ASP A 529 8.21 -9.63 -9.25
CA ASP A 529 7.21 -8.68 -9.78
C ASP A 529 6.28 -8.12 -8.69
N ARG A 530 6.19 -8.79 -7.55
CA ARG A 530 5.46 -8.26 -6.40
C ARG A 530 6.30 -7.25 -5.62
N MET A 531 7.62 -7.25 -5.83
CA MET A 531 8.51 -6.24 -5.27
C MET A 531 8.57 -5.03 -6.19
N ASN A 532 8.79 -3.85 -5.59
CA ASN A 532 8.89 -2.61 -6.34
C ASN A 532 10.36 -2.17 -6.40
N PHE A 533 10.82 -1.78 -7.58
CA PHE A 533 12.18 -1.30 -7.81
C PHE A 533 12.16 -0.01 -8.62
N SER A 534 13.17 0.82 -8.40
CA SER A 534 13.37 2.08 -9.12
C SER A 534 14.78 2.16 -9.73
N GLY A 535 14.97 3.13 -10.63
CA GLY A 535 16.25 3.38 -11.32
C GLY A 535 16.45 2.61 -12.63
N ILE A 536 15.74 1.50 -12.84
CA ILE A 536 15.73 0.74 -14.10
C ILE A 536 14.28 0.38 -14.44
N PRO A 537 13.83 0.53 -15.70
CA PRO A 537 12.50 0.08 -16.11
C PRO A 537 12.27 -1.40 -15.78
N ARG A 538 11.13 -1.71 -15.16
CA ARG A 538 10.81 -3.04 -14.63
C ARG A 538 10.93 -4.17 -15.66
N ASP A 539 10.33 -4.00 -16.84
CA ASP A 539 10.42 -5.01 -17.91
C ASP A 539 11.86 -5.27 -18.38
N THR A 540 12.71 -4.25 -18.29
CA THR A 540 14.13 -4.38 -18.60
C THR A 540 14.85 -5.14 -17.48
N PHE A 541 14.62 -4.78 -16.22
CA PHE A 541 15.19 -5.48 -15.08
C PHE A 541 14.78 -6.96 -15.03
N ASN A 542 13.50 -7.27 -15.24
CA ASN A 542 12.98 -8.63 -15.26
C ASN A 542 13.63 -9.47 -16.37
N ARG A 543 13.79 -8.91 -17.57
CA ARG A 543 14.48 -9.61 -18.68
C ARG A 543 15.95 -9.88 -18.35
N LEU A 544 16.65 -8.94 -17.71
CA LEU A 544 18.02 -9.14 -17.27
C LEU A 544 18.14 -10.30 -16.28
N VAL A 545 17.30 -10.31 -15.23
CA VAL A 545 17.28 -11.35 -14.20
C VAL A 545 16.92 -12.70 -14.81
N HIS A 546 15.86 -12.75 -15.61
CA HIS A 546 15.40 -13.98 -16.26
C HIS A 546 16.51 -14.58 -17.14
N GLN A 547 17.07 -13.77 -18.06
CA GLN A 547 18.12 -14.24 -18.96
C GLN A 547 19.38 -14.67 -18.20
N ALA A 548 19.76 -13.96 -17.13
CA ALA A 548 20.89 -14.35 -16.29
C ALA A 548 20.69 -15.72 -15.62
N ILE A 549 19.48 -16.04 -15.16
CA ILE A 549 19.15 -17.37 -14.63
C ILE A 549 19.29 -18.42 -15.73
N ILE A 550 18.68 -18.20 -16.90
CA ILE A 550 18.73 -19.13 -18.05
C ILE A 550 20.18 -19.41 -18.50
N ASP A 551 21.00 -18.36 -18.62
CA ASP A 551 22.36 -18.46 -19.16
C ASP A 551 23.32 -19.22 -18.23
N THR A 552 23.06 -19.17 -16.92
CA THR A 552 24.02 -19.66 -15.90
C THR A 552 23.59 -20.94 -15.21
N THR A 553 22.33 -21.35 -15.39
CA THR A 553 21.72 -22.48 -14.68
C THR A 553 21.45 -23.64 -15.65
N THR A 554 22.07 -24.78 -15.40
CA THR A 554 21.88 -25.98 -16.26
C THR A 554 20.77 -26.89 -15.76
N ARG A 555 20.47 -26.84 -14.46
CA ARG A 555 19.43 -27.66 -13.82
C ARG A 555 18.64 -26.81 -12.82
N PRO A 556 17.31 -26.98 -12.74
CA PRO A 556 16.46 -26.20 -11.84
C PRO A 556 16.74 -26.45 -10.35
N ASP A 557 17.43 -27.52 -9.99
CA ASP A 557 17.80 -27.85 -8.61
C ASP A 557 19.22 -27.39 -8.23
N GLN A 558 19.92 -26.67 -9.11
CA GLN A 558 21.31 -26.23 -8.91
C GLN A 558 21.51 -24.78 -9.35
N LEU A 559 21.23 -23.84 -8.45
CA LEU A 559 21.37 -22.40 -8.73
C LEU A 559 22.71 -21.86 -8.23
N HIS A 560 23.36 -21.05 -9.06
CA HIS A 560 24.64 -20.39 -8.75
C HIS A 560 24.46 -18.87 -8.68
N HIS A 561 24.10 -18.33 -7.51
CA HIS A 561 23.67 -16.93 -7.40
C HIS A 561 24.77 -15.96 -7.79
N GLY A 562 26.01 -16.21 -7.36
CA GLY A 562 27.14 -15.37 -7.74
C GLY A 562 27.29 -15.25 -9.26
N LYS A 563 27.15 -16.37 -9.99
CA LYS A 563 27.21 -16.39 -11.46
C LYS A 563 26.02 -15.70 -12.09
N VAL A 564 24.81 -15.88 -11.55
CA VAL A 564 23.61 -15.16 -11.99
C VAL A 564 23.84 -13.65 -11.88
N LEU A 565 24.35 -13.17 -10.74
CA LEU A 565 24.64 -11.75 -10.53
C LEU A 565 25.72 -11.23 -11.49
N GLN A 566 26.82 -11.98 -11.68
CA GLN A 566 27.86 -11.64 -12.66
C GLN A 566 27.30 -11.54 -14.09
N ARG A 567 26.45 -12.49 -14.50
CA ARG A 567 25.84 -12.48 -15.82
C ARG A 567 24.85 -11.33 -15.97
N MET A 568 24.09 -11.01 -14.92
CA MET A 568 23.17 -9.88 -14.92
C MET A 568 23.90 -8.56 -15.14
N ILE A 569 25.06 -8.36 -14.52
CA ILE A 569 25.92 -7.18 -14.75
C ILE A 569 26.40 -7.14 -16.20
N ALA A 570 26.94 -8.24 -16.72
CA ALA A 570 27.40 -8.30 -18.10
C ALA A 570 26.27 -8.00 -19.11
N LEU A 571 25.06 -8.53 -18.88
CA LEU A 571 23.88 -8.24 -19.71
C LEU A 571 23.43 -6.77 -19.62
N ALA A 572 23.61 -6.13 -18.46
CA ALA A 572 23.32 -4.71 -18.29
C ALA A 572 24.34 -3.85 -19.06
N GLU A 573 25.64 -4.17 -18.98
CA GLU A 573 26.70 -3.51 -19.74
C GLU A 573 26.51 -3.66 -21.26
N GLU A 574 26.11 -4.85 -21.73
CA GLU A 574 25.76 -5.12 -23.14
C GLU A 574 24.61 -4.23 -23.65
N GLN A 575 23.77 -3.71 -22.75
CA GLN A 575 22.61 -2.87 -23.04
C GLN A 575 22.80 -1.39 -22.67
N ASP A 576 24.02 -0.97 -22.28
CA ASP A 576 24.33 0.39 -21.79
C ASP A 576 23.46 0.80 -20.58
N LEU A 577 23.18 -0.17 -19.69
CA LEU A 577 22.40 0.01 -18.48
C LEU A 577 23.31 0.07 -17.25
N ASP A 578 23.20 1.14 -16.48
CA ASP A 578 23.89 1.26 -15.20
C ASP A 578 23.09 0.56 -14.09
N ILE A 579 23.50 -0.67 -13.76
CA ILE A 579 22.83 -1.48 -12.72
C ILE A 579 22.95 -0.88 -11.32
N SER A 580 23.96 -0.02 -11.07
CA SER A 580 24.16 0.63 -9.78
C SER A 580 23.02 1.59 -9.42
N ARG A 581 22.20 1.98 -10.41
CA ARG A 581 20.99 2.79 -10.23
C ARG A 581 19.83 2.03 -9.62
N LEU A 582 19.84 0.69 -9.59
CA LEU A 582 18.74 -0.09 -9.03
C LEU A 582 18.56 0.18 -7.53
N ARG A 583 17.32 0.42 -7.10
CA ARG A 583 16.94 0.61 -5.69
C ARG A 583 15.67 -0.17 -5.36
N TYR A 584 15.45 -0.42 -4.07
CA TYR A 584 14.13 -0.81 -3.57
C TYR A 584 13.20 0.40 -3.58
N ALA A 585 12.07 0.28 -4.27
CA ALA A 585 10.95 1.19 -4.11
C ALA A 585 10.01 0.68 -3.00
N THR A 586 9.10 1.53 -2.54
CA THR A 586 8.11 1.14 -1.53
C THR A 586 7.20 0.04 -2.07
N MET A 587 6.96 -0.99 -1.25
CA MET A 587 5.89 -1.95 -1.48
C MET A 587 4.70 -1.52 -0.63
N ASP A 588 3.69 -0.96 -1.27
CA ASP A 588 2.64 -0.26 -0.55
C ASP A 588 1.50 -1.21 -0.20
N ASN A 589 1.53 -1.71 1.03
CA ASN A 589 0.35 -2.30 1.63
C ASN A 589 -0.61 -1.14 1.91
N THR A 590 -1.71 -1.12 1.16
CA THR A 590 -2.64 0.01 1.17
C THR A 590 -3.97 -0.45 1.73
N LEU A 591 -4.43 0.26 2.76
CA LEU A 591 -5.76 0.14 3.32
C LEU A 591 -6.62 1.26 2.74
N TRP A 592 -7.56 0.91 1.89
CA TRP A 592 -8.51 1.83 1.27
C TRP A 592 -9.81 1.87 2.07
N PHE A 593 -10.40 3.06 2.17
CA PHE A 593 -11.69 3.29 2.84
C PHE A 593 -12.72 3.89 1.87
N PRO A 594 -13.03 3.22 0.75
CA PRO A 594 -14.00 3.76 -0.20
C PRO A 594 -15.40 3.84 0.43
N ALA A 595 -16.26 4.71 -0.08
CA ALA A 595 -17.67 4.68 0.30
C ALA A 595 -18.36 3.37 -0.14
N TRP A 596 -17.84 2.77 -1.23
CA TRP A 596 -18.07 1.39 -1.67
C TRP A 596 -17.13 0.98 -2.81
N VAL A 597 -16.97 -0.32 -3.06
CA VAL A 597 -16.12 -0.87 -4.13
C VAL A 597 -16.65 -0.69 -5.57
N GLY A 598 -17.84 -0.14 -5.76
CA GLY A 598 -18.48 0.04 -7.08
C GLY A 598 -19.29 -1.18 -7.55
N GLU A 599 -19.97 -1.05 -8.70
CA GLU A 599 -20.91 -2.06 -9.21
C GLU A 599 -20.25 -3.43 -9.50
N GLY A 600 -18.95 -3.43 -9.79
CA GLY A 600 -18.18 -4.64 -10.05
C GLY A 600 -17.72 -5.40 -8.79
N GLY A 601 -17.99 -4.87 -7.60
CA GLY A 601 -17.64 -5.51 -6.33
C GLY A 601 -16.13 -5.52 -6.02
N ALA A 602 -15.76 -6.24 -4.96
CA ALA A 602 -14.38 -6.31 -4.48
C ALA A 602 -13.39 -6.83 -5.53
N SER A 603 -13.81 -7.79 -6.36
CA SER A 603 -12.97 -8.33 -7.44
C SER A 603 -12.66 -7.30 -8.53
N ASP A 604 -13.62 -6.45 -8.90
CA ASP A 604 -13.38 -5.38 -9.87
C ASP A 604 -12.52 -4.25 -9.27
N PHE A 605 -12.75 -3.91 -7.99
CA PHE A 605 -11.90 -2.95 -7.28
C PHE A 605 -10.45 -3.44 -7.22
N HIS A 606 -10.22 -4.72 -6.87
CA HIS A 606 -8.90 -5.32 -6.93
C HIS A 606 -8.29 -5.24 -8.33
N TRP A 607 -9.06 -5.59 -9.36
CA TRP A 607 -8.60 -5.51 -10.75
C TRP A 607 -8.13 -4.09 -11.09
N GLN A 608 -8.83 -3.06 -10.63
CA GLN A 608 -8.42 -1.66 -10.81
C GLN A 608 -7.14 -1.33 -10.04
N VAL A 609 -6.95 -1.85 -8.82
CA VAL A 609 -5.68 -1.72 -8.06
C VAL A 609 -4.51 -2.34 -8.84
N SER A 610 -4.70 -3.53 -9.42
CA SER A 610 -3.67 -4.19 -10.23
C SER A 610 -3.46 -3.57 -11.63
N HIS A 611 -4.38 -2.70 -12.06
CA HIS A 611 -4.31 -1.96 -13.33
C HIS A 611 -4.47 -0.46 -13.06
N ALA A 612 -3.71 0.02 -12.08
CA ALA A 612 -3.81 1.39 -11.61
C ALA A 612 -3.49 2.42 -12.71
N PRO A 613 -4.02 3.65 -12.60
CA PRO A 613 -3.69 4.72 -13.51
C PRO A 613 -2.18 4.92 -13.68
N SER A 614 -1.75 5.26 -14.89
CA SER A 614 -0.35 5.52 -15.23
C SER A 614 -0.15 6.92 -15.78
N ALA A 615 1.08 7.43 -15.70
CA ALA A 615 1.46 8.72 -16.24
C ALA A 615 2.42 8.56 -17.43
N SER A 616 2.30 9.42 -18.43
CA SER A 616 3.25 9.48 -19.55
C SER A 616 3.56 10.92 -19.95
N LEU A 617 4.84 11.22 -20.11
CA LEU A 617 5.33 12.53 -20.55
C LEU A 617 4.99 12.76 -22.04
N LYS A 618 4.67 14.01 -22.39
CA LYS A 618 4.34 14.42 -23.77
C LYS A 618 5.22 15.54 -24.31
N GLY A 619 6.16 16.04 -23.53
CA GLY A 619 6.94 17.24 -23.79
C GLY A 619 6.15 18.51 -23.47
N SER A 620 6.85 19.64 -23.44
CA SER A 620 6.20 20.95 -23.34
C SER A 620 5.27 21.20 -24.55
N PRO A 621 4.03 21.70 -24.33
CA PRO A 621 3.14 22.11 -25.41
C PRO A 621 3.78 23.23 -26.22
N THR A 622 4.31 22.90 -27.41
CA THR A 622 4.88 23.93 -28.29
C THR A 622 3.79 24.91 -28.70
N ARG A 623 4.09 26.22 -28.61
CA ARG A 623 3.35 27.21 -29.39
C ARG A 623 3.52 26.79 -30.84
N SER A 624 2.42 26.43 -31.51
CA SER A 624 2.42 26.30 -32.96
C SER A 624 3.12 27.54 -33.51
N SER A 625 4.28 27.34 -34.14
CA SER A 625 4.90 28.43 -34.88
C SER A 625 3.85 28.81 -35.91
N ALA A 626 3.33 30.03 -35.79
CA ALA A 626 2.62 30.63 -36.89
C ALA A 626 3.60 30.56 -38.07
N ALA A 627 3.34 29.65 -38.99
CA ALA A 627 3.94 29.70 -40.31
C ALA A 627 3.59 31.09 -40.83
N ALA A 628 4.61 31.92 -41.02
CA ALA A 628 4.46 33.23 -41.64
C ALA A 628 5.50 33.34 -42.76
N PRO A 629 5.15 33.84 -43.95
CA PRO A 629 3.83 34.04 -44.56
C PRO A 629 3.47 32.96 -45.60
#